data_AF-A0A351FQ00-F1
#
_entry.id   AF-A0A351FQ00-F1
#
_cell.length_a   1.000
_cell.length_b   1.000
_cell.length_c   1.000
_cell.angle_alpha   90.00
_cell.angle_beta   90.00
_cell.angle_gamma   90.00
#
_symmetry.space_group_name_H-M   'P 1'
#
loop_
_entity.id
_entity.type
_entity.pdbx_description
1 polymer ?
#
loop_
_entity_poly.entity_id
_entity_poly.type
_entity_poly.pdbx_seq_one_letter_code
_entity_poly.pdbx_strand_id
1 'polypeptide(L)' 'KALLGGRSHASVEDIQALVHPAFRHRILIGYKAEAEGVTVEDVIDQLLKTVNP' A
#
# COMPACT_ATOMS: atom_id res chain seq x y z
N LYS A 1 4.57 4.27 -11.98
CA LYS A 1 5.23 3.38 -12.98
C LYS A 1 5.04 3.88 -14.42
N ALA A 2 3.88 4.47 -14.75
CA ALA A 2 3.54 5.18 -16.00
C ALA A 2 4.69 5.69 -16.88
N LEU A 3 5.42 6.72 -16.44
CA LEU A 3 6.48 7.35 -17.23
C LEU A 3 7.61 6.37 -17.59
N LEU A 4 8.00 5.51 -16.64
CA LEU A 4 9.00 4.45 -16.90
C LEU A 4 8.49 3.39 -17.88
N GLY A 5 7.17 3.29 -18.06
CA GLY A 5 6.52 2.46 -19.06
C GLY A 5 6.12 3.21 -20.34
N GLY A 6 6.63 4.43 -20.57
CA GLY A 6 6.36 5.23 -21.77
C GLY A 6 4.94 5.82 -21.85
N ARG A 7 4.14 5.74 -20.79
CA ARG A 7 2.80 6.33 -20.73
C ARG A 7 2.86 7.72 -20.08
N SER A 8 2.12 8.67 -20.64
CA SER A 8 2.02 10.04 -20.11
C SER A 8 0.94 10.22 -19.04
N HIS A 9 0.13 9.20 -18.77
CA HIS A 9 -0.89 9.20 -17.73
C HIS A 9 -0.71 8.01 -16.77
N ALA A 10 -1.05 8.23 -15.50
CA ALA A 10 -1.10 7.15 -14.51
C ALA A 10 -2.35 6.30 -14.71
N SER A 11 -2.24 5.00 -14.48
CA SER A 11 -3.35 4.07 -14.34
C SER A 11 -3.47 3.59 -12.89
N VAL A 12 -4.56 2.90 -12.56
CA VAL A 12 -4.78 2.36 -11.20
C VAL A 12 -3.69 1.34 -10.84
N GLU A 13 -3.26 0.54 -11.82
CA GLU A 13 -2.19 -0.45 -11.65
C GLU A 13 -0.86 0.21 -11.28
N ASP A 14 -0.60 1.43 -11.79
CA ASP A 14 0.60 2.19 -11.42
C ASP A 14 0.60 2.60 -9.95
N ILE A 15 -0.58 2.94 -9.43
CA ILE A 15 -0.78 3.32 -8.03
C ILE A 15 -0.65 2.07 -7.17
N GLN A 16 -1.38 1.00 -7.51
CA GLN A 16 -1.35 -0.29 -6.80
C GLN A 16 0.08 -0.83 -6.67
N ALA A 17 0.88 -0.76 -7.74
CA ALA A 17 2.27 -1.20 -7.75
C ALA A 17 3.20 -0.40 -6.81
N LEU A 18 2.76 0.76 -6.32
CA LEU A 18 3.53 1.65 -5.44
C LEU A 18 2.98 1.72 -4.01
N VAL A 19 1.85 1.07 -3.69
CA VAL A 19 1.20 1.20 -2.38
C VAL A 19 2.14 0.79 -1.24
N HIS A 20 2.69 -0.42 -1.26
CA HIS A 20 3.58 -0.87 -0.19
C HIS A 20 4.79 0.06 0.04
N PRO A 21 5.64 0.36 -0.96
CA PRO A 21 6.78 1.24 -0.73
C PRO A 21 6.37 2.68 -0.37
N ALA A 22 5.19 3.15 -0.80
CA ALA A 22 4.71 4.48 -0.42
C ALA A 22 4.27 4.56 1.05
N PHE A 23 3.67 3.48 1.59
CA PHE A 23 3.02 3.50 2.91
C PHE A 23 3.73 2.72 4.03
N ARG A 24 4.67 1.80 3.71
CA ARG A 24 5.37 0.94 4.69
C ARG A 24 5.94 1.67 5.91
N HIS A 25 6.47 2.87 5.70
CA HIS A 25 7.10 3.67 6.76
C HIS A 25 6.24 4.87 7.18
N ARG A 26 4.95 4.88 6.82
CA ARG A 26 4.01 5.98 7.06
C ARG A 26 2.79 5.58 7.91
N ILE A 27 2.72 4.32 8.33
CA ILE A 27 1.64 3.79 9.14
C ILE A 27 2.24 3.38 10.48
N LEU A 28 1.62 3.86 11.55
CA LEU A 28 1.94 3.49 12.92
C LEU A 28 0.94 2.42 13.38
N ILE A 29 1.45 1.32 13.92
CA ILE A 29 0.63 0.25 14.46
C ILE A 29 0.38 0.51 15.94
N GLY A 30 -0.81 0.17 16.42
CA GLY A 30 -1.11 0.24 17.85
C GLY A 30 -0.41 -0.88 18.62
N TYR A 31 0.00 -0.60 19.87
CA TYR A 31 0.73 -1.54 20.73
C TYR A 31 0.14 -2.96 20.80
N LYS A 32 -1.19 -3.07 20.92
CA LYS A 32 -1.87 -4.38 20.96
C LYS A 32 -1.67 -5.17 19.67
N ALA A 33 -1.77 -4.51 18.52
CA ALA A 33 -1.60 -5.16 17.22
C ALA A 33 -0.14 -5.56 16.99
N GLU A 34 0.83 -4.73 17.41
CA GLU A 34 2.25 -5.13 17.41
C GLU A 34 2.49 -6.37 18.28
N ALA A 35 1.89 -6.43 19.49
CA ALA A 35 2.00 -7.57 20.39
C ALA A 35 1.36 -8.86 19.82
N GLU A 36 0.33 -8.72 18.98
CA GLU A 36 -0.31 -9.81 18.23
C GLU A 36 0.46 -10.20 16.95
N GLY A 37 1.57 -9.52 16.65
CA GLY A 37 2.42 -9.79 15.48
C GLY A 37 1.90 -9.20 14.17
N VAL A 38 0.95 -8.27 14.22
CA VAL A 38 0.44 -7.57 13.03
C VAL A 38 1.54 -6.68 12.46
N THR A 39 1.78 -6.80 11.16
CA THR A 39 2.75 -5.98 10.44
C THR A 39 2.08 -4.84 9.68
N VAL A 40 2.87 -3.85 9.25
CA VAL A 40 2.35 -2.74 8.42
C VAL A 40 1.82 -3.29 7.10
N GLU A 41 2.42 -4.38 6.61
CA GLU A 41 2.05 -5.02 5.36
C GLU A 41 0.68 -5.65 5.44
N ASP A 42 0.37 -6.34 6.54
CA ASP A 42 -0.95 -6.90 6.80
C ASP A 42 -2.03 -5.82 6.79
N VAL A 43 -1.74 -4.67 7.39
CA VAL A 43 -2.66 -3.51 7.42
C VAL A 43 -2.88 -2.96 6.01
N ILE A 44 -1.80 -2.77 5.24
CA ILE A 44 -1.90 -2.28 3.86
C ILE A 44 -2.74 -3.24 3.01
N ASP A 45 -2.47 -4.54 3.08
CA ASP A 45 -3.19 -5.57 2.32
C ASP A 45 -4.67 -5.65 2.72
N GLN A 46 -4.97 -5.47 4.00
CA GLN A 46 -6.35 -5.41 4.47
C GLN A 46 -7.08 -4.19 3.93
N LEU A 47 -6.45 -3.01 3.95
CA LEU A 47 -7.04 -1.77 3.42
C LEU A 47 -7.33 -1.88 1.92
N LEU A 48 -6.43 -2.49 1.15
CA LEU A 48 -6.60 -2.66 -0.30
C LEU A 48 -7.83 -3.51 -0.66
N LYS A 49 -8.29 -4.40 0.23
CA LYS A 49 -9.52 -5.19 0.02
C LYS A 49 -10.81 -4.37 0.21
N THR A 50 -10.71 -3.19 0.81
CA THR A 50 -11.87 -2.35 1.18
C THR A 50 -12.16 -1.25 0.18
N VAL A 51 -11.26 -1.02 -0.78
CA VAL A 51 -11.37 0.06 -1.76
C VAL A 51 -11.47 -0.53 -3.16
N ASN A 52 -12.39 0.00 -3.96
CA ASN A 52 -12.52 -0.38 -5.36
C ASN A 52 -11.47 0.37 -6.21
N PRO A 53 -10.89 -0.28 -7.23
CA PRO A 53 -10.01 0.36 -8.20
C PRO A 53 -10.71 1.44 -9.03
#